data_AF-M4S2K2-F1
#
_entry.id   AF-M4S2K2-F1
#
_cell.length_a   1.000
_cell.length_b   1.000
_cell.length_c   1.000
_cell.angle_alpha   90.00
_cell.angle_beta   90.00
_cell.angle_gamma   90.00
#
_symmetry.space_group_name_H-M   'P 1'
#
loop_
_entity.id
_entity.type
_entity.pdbx_description
1 polymer ?
#
loop_
_entity_poly.entity_id
_entity_poly.type
_entity_poly.pdbx_seq_one_letter_code
_entity_poly.pdbx_strand_id
1 'polypeptide(L)'
;MTGAGQRPSFGVARPMQGGGNASSPLDGGNQFPTVDPATLPGAPAEPAPPVDAMARLAHRQDAPAEAGPAKAEGFEASVHKIKEQVLPRLLERVDPEAAATLNKDELAEEFRPIIGEVLAELKINLNRREQFALEKVLVDELLGLGPLEELLADADISDIMVNGPDQTYIEKKGKLQLANIQFRDEEHLFQIAQRIVNKVGRRVDQTTPLADARLADGSRVNVIVPPLSLRGTAISIRKFSAKPITLDMMAGFGSMSPKMATALKIAGASRFNIVISGGTGSGKTTMLNALSKMIDPGERVITIEDAAELRLQQPHWLPLETRPANLEGNGAITIRDLVVNALRMRPDRIILGEIRGSECFDMLAAMNTGHDGSMCTLHSNSPREALARMENMVMMSDIKVPKEAISRQIADSVDLIVQVKRLRDGSRRVTNITEVIGMEGPVIVTQELFKFEYLDESADGKIIGEYRAMGLRPYTLDKAKQFGFDQPFLESCL
;
A
#
# COMPACT_ATOMS: atom_id res chain seq x y z
N MET A 1 -75.76 -15.63 9.23
CA MET A 1 -74.61 -16.36 8.65
C MET A 1 -73.36 -15.87 9.40
N THR A 2 -73.13 -16.35 10.63
CA THR A 2 -72.19 -17.44 11.00
C THR A 2 -70.78 -17.18 10.46
N GLY A 3 -69.73 -16.95 11.26
CA GLY A 3 -69.58 -16.90 12.71
C GLY A 3 -68.08 -16.92 13.06
N ALA A 4 -67.70 -16.22 14.13
CA ALA A 4 -66.51 -16.45 14.97
C ALA A 4 -66.67 -15.48 16.16
N GLY A 5 -67.23 -15.87 17.31
CA GLY A 5 -66.52 -16.61 18.36
C GLY A 5 -65.75 -15.62 19.26
N GLN A 6 -66.41 -14.71 19.99
CA GLN A 6 -66.79 -14.83 21.42
C GLN A 6 -65.61 -15.32 22.31
N ARG A 7 -65.04 -14.52 23.23
CA ARG A 7 -65.54 -14.25 24.60
C ARG A 7 -64.58 -13.35 25.42
N PRO A 8 -64.95 -12.87 26.64
CA PRO A 8 -64.86 -11.44 26.98
C PRO A 8 -64.16 -11.06 28.31
N SER A 9 -63.88 -9.75 28.43
CA SER A 9 -64.17 -8.78 29.52
C SER A 9 -63.91 -9.04 31.03
N PHE A 10 -63.64 -7.90 31.69
CA PHE A 10 -63.78 -7.47 33.10
C PHE A 10 -62.49 -7.47 33.92
N GLY A 11 -62.11 -6.43 34.67
CA GLY A 11 -62.74 -5.13 34.96
C GLY A 11 -61.94 -4.34 36.03
N VAL A 12 -61.81 -3.04 35.79
CA VAL A 12 -61.82 -1.85 36.69
C VAL A 12 -61.37 -1.96 38.17
N ALA A 13 -60.42 -1.09 38.58
CA ALA A 13 -60.55 -0.02 39.63
C ALA A 13 -59.28 0.23 40.49
N ARG A 14 -58.60 1.36 40.22
CA ARG A 14 -58.32 2.56 41.07
C ARG A 14 -58.06 2.46 42.62
N PRO A 15 -57.49 3.51 43.28
CA PRO A 15 -56.15 3.45 43.88
C PRO A 15 -56.07 3.81 45.39
N MET A 16 -54.82 3.78 45.90
CA MET A 16 -54.22 4.55 47.01
C MET A 16 -54.84 4.52 48.42
N GLN A 17 -54.00 4.16 49.40
CA GLN A 17 -53.77 4.75 50.74
C GLN A 17 -52.85 3.77 51.50
N GLY A 18 -51.86 4.12 52.32
CA GLY A 18 -51.45 5.36 52.96
C GLY A 18 -50.93 5.01 54.36
N GLY A 19 -49.71 5.47 54.72
CA GLY A 19 -49.16 5.49 56.10
C GLY A 19 -48.82 4.12 56.70
N GLY A 20 -47.86 3.94 57.60
CA GLY A 20 -46.98 4.85 58.33
C GLY A 20 -46.38 4.08 59.53
N ASN A 21 -45.18 4.48 59.92
CA ASN A 21 -44.54 4.34 61.25
C ASN A 21 -44.20 2.96 61.87
N ALA A 22 -42.87 2.79 61.99
CA ALA A 22 -42.11 2.76 63.25
C ALA A 22 -41.93 1.46 64.06
N SER A 23 -40.73 1.42 64.65
CA SER A 23 -40.24 0.63 65.79
C SER A 23 -39.66 -0.78 65.52
N SER A 24 -38.34 -0.83 65.61
CA SER A 24 -37.49 -1.94 66.07
C SER A 24 -37.75 -2.29 67.55
N PRO A 25 -37.05 -3.26 68.17
CA PRO A 25 -36.33 -4.45 67.68
C PRO A 25 -36.93 -5.73 68.28
N LEU A 26 -36.50 -6.94 67.88
CA LEU A 26 -36.27 -8.04 68.82
C LEU A 26 -35.47 -9.17 68.16
N ASP A 27 -34.61 -9.69 69.01
CA ASP A 27 -33.47 -10.57 68.86
C ASP A 27 -33.89 -12.05 68.67
N GLY A 28 -33.10 -12.86 67.96
CA GLY A 28 -33.46 -14.27 67.78
C GLY A 28 -32.65 -15.12 66.80
N GLY A 29 -31.36 -15.30 67.10
CA GLY A 29 -30.74 -16.64 67.10
C GLY A 29 -30.50 -17.38 65.78
N ASN A 30 -29.26 -17.27 65.29
CA ASN A 30 -28.41 -18.30 64.68
C ASN A 30 -29.06 -19.64 64.31
N GLN A 31 -29.31 -19.86 63.02
CA GLN A 31 -29.11 -21.17 62.41
C GLN A 31 -28.92 -21.01 60.90
N PHE A 32 -27.94 -21.77 60.40
CA PHE A 32 -27.54 -22.00 59.00
C PHE A 32 -26.30 -21.25 58.46
N PRO A 33 -25.38 -22.00 57.82
CA PRO A 33 -24.05 -21.53 57.44
C PRO A 33 -24.12 -20.60 56.22
N THR A 34 -23.16 -19.67 56.12
CA THR A 34 -23.00 -18.79 54.96
C THR A 34 -22.71 -19.62 53.71
N VAL A 35 -23.67 -19.65 52.79
CA VAL A 35 -23.52 -20.21 51.45
C VAL A 35 -23.00 -19.09 50.55
N ASP A 36 -21.83 -19.30 49.94
CA ASP A 36 -21.24 -18.38 48.97
C ASP A 36 -22.22 -18.12 47.80
N PRO A 37 -22.52 -16.86 47.43
CA PRO A 37 -23.25 -16.60 46.21
C PRO A 37 -22.35 -16.87 45.01
N ALA A 38 -22.69 -17.94 44.29
CA ALA A 38 -22.15 -18.28 42.99
C ALA A 38 -22.14 -17.06 42.04
N THR A 39 -21.00 -16.85 41.41
CA THR A 39 -20.78 -15.86 40.35
C THR A 39 -21.62 -16.20 39.12
N LEU A 40 -22.60 -15.35 38.82
CA LEU A 40 -23.28 -15.33 37.53
C LEU A 40 -22.31 -14.78 36.45
N PRO A 41 -22.32 -15.31 35.22
CA PRO A 41 -21.44 -14.85 34.16
C PRO A 41 -21.91 -13.50 33.57
N GLY A 42 -21.04 -12.50 33.70
CA GLY A 42 -20.78 -11.45 32.69
C GLY A 42 -21.90 -10.46 32.37
N ALA A 43 -22.03 -9.42 33.19
CA ALA A 43 -22.52 -8.13 32.71
C ALA A 43 -21.46 -7.48 31.78
N PRO A 44 -21.84 -6.57 30.85
CA PRO A 44 -20.88 -5.92 29.95
C PRO A 44 -19.88 -5.12 30.79
N ALA A 45 -18.59 -5.34 30.54
CA ALA A 45 -17.53 -4.58 31.17
C ALA A 45 -17.70 -3.08 30.91
N GLU A 46 -17.63 -2.28 31.96
CA GLU A 46 -17.52 -0.82 31.86
C GLU A 46 -16.33 -0.44 30.97
N PRO A 47 -16.43 0.62 30.16
CA PRO A 47 -15.32 1.07 29.33
C PRO A 47 -14.13 1.44 30.22
N ALA A 48 -12.99 0.80 29.98
CA ALA A 48 -11.75 1.11 30.67
C ALA A 48 -11.42 2.61 30.53
N PRO A 49 -10.87 3.26 31.57
CA PRO A 49 -10.55 4.68 31.52
C PRO A 49 -9.53 4.94 30.40
N PRO A 50 -9.58 6.12 29.76
CA PRO A 50 -8.70 6.45 28.65
C PRO A 50 -7.25 6.41 29.14
N VAL A 51 -6.49 5.43 28.66
CA VAL A 51 -5.07 5.28 28.98
C VAL A 51 -4.34 6.54 28.53
N ASP A 52 -3.80 7.29 29.49
CA ASP A 52 -3.11 8.57 29.29
C ASP A 52 -2.09 8.48 28.15
N ALA A 53 -2.18 9.40 27.19
CA ALA A 53 -1.31 9.44 26.02
C ALA A 53 0.18 9.52 26.42
N MET A 54 0.48 10.13 27.58
CA MET A 54 1.81 10.19 28.16
C MET A 54 2.30 8.83 28.67
N ALA A 55 1.40 8.01 29.23
CA ALA A 55 1.72 6.65 29.66
C ALA A 55 2.05 5.75 28.46
N ARG A 56 1.33 5.89 27.33
CA ARG A 56 1.64 5.17 26.08
C ARG A 56 3.00 5.57 25.48
N LEU A 57 3.41 6.84 25.65
CA LEU A 57 4.69 7.35 25.19
C LEU A 57 5.85 6.83 26.06
N ALA A 58 5.67 6.82 27.38
CA ALA A 58 6.61 6.19 28.31
C ALA A 58 6.76 4.69 28.03
N HIS A 59 5.65 3.99 27.82
CA HIS A 59 5.65 2.56 27.51
C HIS A 59 6.33 2.22 26.15
N ARG A 60 6.39 3.18 25.20
CA ARG A 60 7.17 3.03 23.95
C ARG A 60 8.66 3.33 24.13
N GLN A 61 9.01 4.25 25.02
CA GLN A 61 10.42 4.51 25.36
C GLN A 61 11.03 3.35 26.15
N ASP A 62 10.22 2.69 26.98
CA ASP A 62 10.63 1.59 27.84
C ASP A 62 10.39 0.19 27.24
N ALA A 63 9.72 0.09 26.08
CA ALA A 63 9.51 -1.19 25.40
C ALA A 63 10.84 -1.68 24.80
N PRO A 64 11.37 -2.84 25.22
CA PRO A 64 12.47 -3.46 24.49
C PRO A 64 11.99 -3.79 23.07
N ALA A 65 12.82 -3.53 22.08
CA ALA A 65 12.58 -4.00 20.72
C ALA A 65 12.37 -5.52 20.78
N GLU A 66 11.14 -5.97 20.50
CA GLU A 66 10.81 -7.40 20.54
C GLU A 66 11.75 -8.15 19.60
N ALA A 67 12.65 -8.94 20.19
CA ALA A 67 13.47 -9.89 19.49
C ALA A 67 12.54 -10.89 18.78
N GLY A 68 12.84 -11.14 17.50
CA GLY A 68 11.95 -11.80 16.55
C GLY A 68 11.44 -13.19 16.98
N PRO A 69 10.39 -13.69 16.30
CA PRO A 69 9.81 -14.97 16.62
C PRO A 69 10.77 -16.13 16.33
N ALA A 70 10.50 -17.21 17.05
CA ALA A 70 11.32 -18.38 17.26
C ALA A 70 11.80 -19.12 15.99
N LYS A 71 13.01 -19.68 16.12
CA LYS A 71 13.68 -20.73 15.32
C LYS A 71 12.78 -21.43 14.30
N ALA A 72 13.14 -21.30 13.02
CA ALA A 72 12.66 -22.17 11.96
C ALA A 72 13.03 -23.64 12.27
N GLU A 73 12.01 -24.49 12.30
CA GLU A 73 12.12 -25.90 12.70
C GLU A 73 12.88 -26.75 11.66
N GLY A 74 13.89 -27.49 12.14
CA GLY A 74 14.35 -28.79 11.64
C GLY A 74 15.02 -28.85 10.26
N PHE A 75 14.29 -28.55 9.19
CA PHE A 75 14.71 -28.80 7.81
C PHE A 75 15.50 -27.64 7.21
N GLU A 76 14.96 -26.43 7.27
CA GLU A 76 15.61 -25.22 6.72
C GLU A 76 16.89 -24.87 7.47
N ALA A 77 16.87 -25.00 8.80
CA ALA A 77 18.07 -24.81 9.63
C ALA A 77 19.18 -25.83 9.31
N SER A 78 18.81 -27.07 8.93
CA SER A 78 19.78 -28.09 8.52
C SER A 78 20.41 -27.75 7.17
N VAL A 79 19.60 -27.31 6.19
CA VAL A 79 20.09 -26.89 4.86
C VAL A 79 20.99 -25.66 4.98
N HIS A 80 20.65 -24.67 5.81
CA HIS A 80 21.48 -23.48 6.02
C HIS A 80 22.84 -23.82 6.65
N LYS A 81 22.85 -24.72 7.64
CA LYS A 81 24.09 -25.17 8.29
C LYS A 81 25.00 -25.96 7.33
N ILE A 82 24.41 -26.74 6.43
CA ILE A 82 25.15 -27.49 5.41
C ILE A 82 25.69 -26.54 4.34
N LYS A 83 24.89 -25.54 3.92
CA LYS A 83 25.32 -24.47 3.00
C LYS A 83 26.60 -23.79 3.48
N GLU A 84 26.66 -23.39 4.76
CA GLU A 84 27.84 -22.74 5.35
C GLU A 84 29.12 -23.59 5.25
N GLN A 85 29.00 -24.93 5.23
CA GLN A 85 30.15 -25.83 5.11
C GLN A 85 30.55 -26.13 3.66
N VAL A 86 29.57 -26.13 2.75
CA VAL A 86 29.74 -26.50 1.33
C VAL A 86 30.19 -25.29 0.50
N LEU A 87 29.62 -24.11 0.75
CA LEU A 87 29.84 -22.92 -0.08
C LEU A 87 31.32 -22.48 -0.18
N PRO A 88 32.13 -22.47 0.91
CA PRO A 88 33.55 -22.09 0.80
C PRO A 88 34.35 -23.03 -0.11
N ARG A 89 34.13 -24.34 0.01
CA ARG A 89 34.81 -25.37 -0.82
C ARG A 89 34.34 -25.36 -2.27
N LEU A 90 33.08 -24.98 -2.49
CA LEU A 90 32.54 -24.79 -3.83
C LEU A 90 33.24 -23.61 -4.51
N LEU A 91 33.39 -22.48 -3.82
CA LEU A 91 34.08 -21.28 -4.34
C LEU A 91 35.57 -21.52 -4.64
N GLU A 92 36.26 -22.37 -3.88
CA GLU A 92 37.66 -22.74 -4.16
C GLU A 92 37.82 -23.55 -5.46
N ARG A 93 36.76 -24.20 -5.94
CA ARG A 93 36.79 -25.10 -7.11
C ARG A 93 36.20 -24.48 -8.36
N VAL A 94 35.71 -23.26 -8.26
CA VAL A 94 34.97 -22.57 -9.31
C VAL A 94 35.78 -21.37 -9.78
N ASP A 95 36.05 -21.34 -11.08
CA ASP A 95 36.65 -20.16 -11.71
C ASP A 95 35.60 -19.04 -11.86
N PRO A 96 35.78 -17.87 -11.20
CA PRO A 96 34.84 -16.76 -11.29
C PRO A 96 34.65 -16.24 -12.73
N GLU A 97 35.68 -16.32 -13.57
CA GLU A 97 35.61 -15.83 -14.95
C GLU A 97 34.80 -16.77 -15.84
N ALA A 98 34.97 -18.09 -15.68
CA ALA A 98 34.18 -19.09 -16.38
C ALA A 98 32.70 -19.01 -15.97
N ALA A 99 32.43 -18.85 -14.67
CA ALA A 99 31.07 -18.75 -14.14
C ALA A 99 30.30 -17.52 -14.63
N ALA A 100 30.98 -16.42 -14.96
CA ALA A 100 30.36 -15.21 -15.48
C ALA A 100 29.89 -15.31 -16.95
N THR A 101 30.35 -16.32 -17.70
CA THR A 101 30.05 -16.47 -19.14
C THR A 101 28.86 -17.39 -19.45
N LEU A 102 28.43 -18.18 -18.49
CA LEU A 102 27.40 -19.22 -18.66
C LEU A 102 26.03 -18.74 -18.15
N ASN A 103 24.95 -19.28 -18.71
CA ASN A 103 23.60 -18.98 -18.23
C ASN A 103 23.23 -19.82 -16.99
N LYS A 104 22.13 -19.46 -16.30
CA LYS A 104 21.73 -20.07 -15.02
C LYS A 104 21.55 -21.59 -15.12
N ASP A 105 21.05 -22.10 -16.25
CA ASP A 105 20.78 -23.51 -16.45
C ASP A 105 22.07 -24.30 -16.77
N GLU A 106 22.92 -23.77 -17.64
CA GLU A 106 24.23 -24.35 -17.97
C GLU A 106 25.15 -24.41 -16.75
N LEU A 107 25.16 -23.34 -15.96
CA LEU A 107 25.97 -23.29 -14.75
C LEU A 107 25.44 -24.23 -13.67
N ALA A 108 24.12 -24.37 -13.53
CA ALA A 108 23.55 -25.32 -12.59
C ALA A 108 23.94 -26.78 -12.93
N GLU A 109 23.97 -27.13 -14.22
CA GLU A 109 24.44 -28.45 -14.67
C GLU A 109 25.96 -28.65 -14.44
N GLU A 110 26.78 -27.62 -14.66
CA GLU A 110 28.22 -27.64 -14.36
C GLU A 110 28.52 -27.77 -12.86
N PHE A 111 27.73 -27.13 -11.99
CA PHE A 111 27.99 -27.10 -10.55
C PHE A 111 27.45 -28.32 -9.83
N ARG A 112 26.42 -28.99 -10.33
CA ARG A 112 25.89 -30.24 -9.75
C ARG A 112 26.96 -31.29 -9.44
N PRO A 113 27.85 -31.68 -10.37
CA PRO A 113 28.89 -32.66 -10.06
C PRO A 113 29.85 -32.16 -8.98
N ILE A 114 30.23 -30.87 -9.00
CA ILE A 114 31.12 -30.26 -8.00
C ILE A 114 30.47 -30.26 -6.61
N ILE A 115 29.19 -29.91 -6.52
CA ILE A 115 28.41 -29.97 -5.27
C ILE A 115 28.38 -31.42 -4.74
N GLY A 116 28.16 -32.40 -5.63
CA GLY A 116 28.19 -33.82 -5.29
C GLY A 116 29.54 -34.28 -4.70
N GLU A 117 30.64 -33.85 -5.30
CA GLU A 117 32.00 -34.13 -4.80
C GLU A 117 32.27 -33.50 -3.43
N VAL A 118 31.90 -32.24 -3.24
CA VAL A 118 32.05 -31.53 -1.96
C VAL A 118 31.23 -32.21 -0.85
N LEU A 119 29.99 -32.63 -1.16
CA LEU A 119 29.14 -33.36 -0.21
C LEU A 119 29.74 -34.71 0.20
N ALA A 120 30.30 -35.44 -0.78
CA ALA A 120 30.96 -36.72 -0.53
C ALA A 120 32.23 -36.56 0.34
N GLU A 121 33.05 -35.54 0.06
CA GLU A 121 34.24 -35.21 0.84
C GLU A 121 33.90 -34.85 2.29
N LEU A 122 32.84 -34.06 2.47
CA LEU A 122 32.33 -33.67 3.79
C LEU A 122 31.60 -34.80 4.52
N LYS A 123 31.38 -35.95 3.87
CA LYS A 123 30.60 -37.08 4.39
C LYS A 123 29.19 -36.67 4.83
N ILE A 124 28.59 -35.71 4.13
CA ILE A 124 27.24 -35.24 4.39
C ILE A 124 26.28 -36.08 3.55
N ASN A 125 25.43 -36.85 4.22
CA ASN A 125 24.39 -37.64 3.57
C ASN A 125 23.09 -36.83 3.54
N LEU A 126 22.68 -36.41 2.34
CA LEU A 126 21.41 -35.73 2.12
C LEU A 126 20.42 -36.68 1.44
N ASN A 127 19.15 -36.59 1.81
CA ASN A 127 18.11 -37.19 0.99
C ASN A 127 17.91 -36.37 -0.31
N ARG A 128 17.23 -36.95 -1.31
CA ARG A 128 17.05 -36.32 -2.63
C ARG A 128 16.39 -34.93 -2.56
N ARG A 129 15.50 -34.71 -1.59
CA ARG A 129 14.81 -33.43 -1.39
C ARG A 129 15.74 -32.38 -0.78
N GLU A 130 16.56 -32.77 0.19
CA GLU A 130 17.58 -31.90 0.81
C GLU A 130 18.68 -31.52 -0.18
N GLN A 131 19.14 -32.48 -0.98
CA GLN A 131 20.13 -32.22 -2.03
C GLN A 131 19.59 -31.21 -3.05
N PHE A 132 18.36 -31.40 -3.53
CA PHE A 132 17.74 -30.46 -4.47
C PHE A 132 17.53 -29.06 -3.86
N ALA A 133 17.14 -28.99 -2.58
CA ALA A 133 17.01 -27.72 -1.87
C ALA A 133 18.36 -27.01 -1.71
N LEU A 134 19.42 -27.74 -1.34
CA LEU A 134 20.78 -27.21 -1.21
C LEU A 134 21.33 -26.74 -2.55
N GLU A 135 21.18 -27.53 -3.62
CA GLU A 135 21.60 -27.15 -4.97
C GLU A 135 20.95 -25.84 -5.40
N LYS A 136 19.63 -25.72 -5.21
CA LYS A 136 18.90 -24.48 -5.52
C LYS A 136 19.46 -23.29 -4.74
N VAL A 137 19.66 -23.44 -3.43
CA VAL A 137 20.19 -22.37 -2.56
C VAL A 137 21.61 -21.97 -2.96
N LEU A 138 22.47 -22.92 -3.31
CA LEU A 138 23.85 -22.63 -3.75
C LEU A 138 23.87 -21.92 -5.11
N VAL A 139 23.04 -22.34 -6.06
CA VAL A 139 22.90 -21.67 -7.37
C VAL A 139 22.36 -20.25 -7.19
N ASP A 140 21.36 -20.06 -6.32
CA ASP A 140 20.78 -18.75 -6.02
C ASP A 140 21.80 -17.83 -5.29
N GLU A 141 22.70 -18.39 -4.47
CA GLU A 141 23.82 -17.65 -3.85
C GLU A 141 24.83 -17.17 -4.91
N LEU A 142 25.25 -18.08 -5.78
CA LEU A 142 26.31 -17.85 -6.76
C LEU A 142 25.87 -16.99 -7.94
N LEU A 143 24.61 -17.12 -8.38
CA LEU A 143 24.11 -16.47 -9.61
C LEU A 143 22.84 -15.65 -9.43
N GLY A 144 22.06 -15.96 -8.40
CA GLY A 144 20.85 -15.24 -8.05
C GLY A 144 21.14 -13.99 -7.21
N LEU A 145 20.14 -13.59 -6.44
CA LEU A 145 20.21 -12.46 -5.51
C LEU A 145 20.57 -12.91 -4.09
N GLY A 146 21.10 -14.13 -3.95
CA GLY A 146 21.48 -14.74 -2.68
C GLY A 146 20.32 -14.80 -1.68
N PRO A 147 20.53 -14.38 -0.42
CA PRO A 147 19.50 -14.41 0.62
C PRO A 147 18.22 -13.62 0.27
N LEU A 148 18.29 -12.68 -0.67
CA LEU A 148 17.13 -11.90 -1.11
C LEU A 148 16.10 -12.73 -1.88
N GLU A 149 16.49 -13.82 -2.54
CA GLU A 149 15.58 -14.64 -3.36
C GLU A 149 14.41 -15.19 -2.53
N GLU A 150 14.66 -15.60 -1.28
CA GLU A 150 13.63 -16.09 -0.37
C GLU A 150 12.60 -15.00 -0.04
N LEU A 151 13.08 -13.78 0.26
CA LEU A 151 12.21 -12.64 0.56
C LEU A 151 11.45 -12.14 -0.68
N LEU A 152 12.08 -12.21 -1.85
CA LEU A 152 11.48 -11.87 -3.13
C LEU A 152 10.39 -12.88 -3.54
N ALA A 153 10.55 -14.16 -3.18
CA ALA A 153 9.55 -15.19 -3.43
C ALA A 153 8.30 -15.07 -2.51
N ASP A 154 8.42 -14.54 -1.29
CA ASP A 154 7.28 -14.42 -0.36
C ASP A 154 6.30 -13.31 -0.80
N ALA A 155 5.14 -13.70 -1.32
CA ALA A 155 4.10 -12.79 -1.80
C ALA A 155 3.49 -11.86 -0.73
N ASP A 156 3.69 -12.14 0.56
CA ASP A 156 3.20 -11.30 1.66
C ASP A 156 4.14 -10.12 1.99
N ILE A 157 5.38 -10.14 1.48
CA ILE A 157 6.36 -9.08 1.67
C ILE A 157 6.15 -7.99 0.61
N SER A 158 6.07 -6.73 1.02
CA SER A 158 5.94 -5.57 0.11
C SER A 158 7.23 -4.80 -0.09
N ASP A 159 8.06 -4.68 0.95
CA ASP A 159 9.29 -3.90 0.93
C ASP A 159 10.39 -4.67 1.67
N ILE A 160 11.62 -4.62 1.16
CA ILE A 160 12.83 -5.22 1.74
C ILE A 160 13.87 -4.11 1.90
N MET A 161 14.42 -3.94 3.09
CA MET A 161 15.41 -2.90 3.40
C MET A 161 16.62 -3.53 4.06
N VAL A 162 17.71 -3.62 3.31
CA VAL A 162 19.01 -4.11 3.77
C VAL A 162 19.87 -2.92 4.18
N ASN A 163 20.26 -2.84 5.45
CA ASN A 163 21.08 -1.75 5.99
C ASN A 163 22.56 -2.13 6.13
N GLY A 164 22.94 -3.32 5.66
CA GLY A 164 24.25 -3.95 5.79
C GLY A 164 24.11 -5.47 5.83
N PRO A 165 25.22 -6.22 5.92
CA PRO A 165 25.19 -7.68 5.79
C PRO A 165 24.39 -8.39 6.90
N ASP A 166 24.34 -7.81 8.10
CA ASP A 166 23.72 -8.42 9.28
C ASP A 166 22.29 -7.94 9.58
N GLN A 167 21.79 -6.94 8.85
CA GLN A 167 20.52 -6.29 9.19
C GLN A 167 19.63 -6.07 7.96
N THR A 168 18.59 -6.90 7.88
CA THR A 168 17.52 -6.75 6.88
C THR A 168 16.17 -6.61 7.55
N TYR A 169 15.40 -5.61 7.15
CA TYR A 169 14.00 -5.41 7.51
C TYR A 169 13.08 -5.76 6.34
N ILE A 170 11.87 -6.19 6.64
CA ILE A 170 10.80 -6.42 5.66
C ILE A 170 9.49 -5.77 6.14
N GLU A 171 8.71 -5.23 5.21
CA GLU A 171 7.31 -4.87 5.47
C GLU A 171 6.42 -6.06 5.10
N LYS A 172 5.76 -6.65 6.10
CA LYS A 172 4.75 -7.72 5.92
C LYS A 172 3.43 -7.24 6.50
N LYS A 173 2.36 -7.24 5.70
CA LYS A 173 1.02 -6.76 6.08
C LYS A 173 1.01 -5.35 6.71
N GLY A 174 1.86 -4.44 6.21
CA GLY A 174 1.92 -3.05 6.68
C GLY A 174 2.66 -2.85 8.01
N LYS A 175 3.38 -3.85 8.51
CA LYS A 175 4.25 -3.74 9.68
C LYS A 175 5.69 -4.06 9.30
N LEU A 176 6.63 -3.28 9.82
CA LEU A 176 8.06 -3.53 9.68
C LEU A 176 8.49 -4.58 10.71
N GLN A 177 9.26 -5.56 10.26
CA GLN A 177 9.83 -6.61 11.09
C GLN A 177 11.24 -6.96 10.60
N LEU A 178 12.10 -7.46 11.50
CA LEU A 178 13.42 -7.95 11.14
C LEU A 178 13.28 -9.27 10.37
N ALA A 179 13.95 -9.40 9.22
CA ALA A 179 13.98 -10.63 8.45
C ALA A 179 15.05 -11.57 9.00
N ASN A 180 14.76 -12.87 8.96
CA ASN A 180 15.70 -13.91 9.38
C ASN A 180 16.61 -14.34 8.21
N ILE A 181 17.26 -13.36 7.57
CA ILE A 181 18.28 -13.60 6.54
C ILE A 181 19.56 -12.84 6.89
N GLN A 182 20.70 -13.40 6.48
CA GLN A 182 22.00 -12.76 6.63
C GLN A 182 22.81 -12.92 5.36
N PHE A 183 23.57 -11.89 5.02
CA PHE A 183 24.59 -11.96 3.99
C PHE A 183 25.89 -12.46 4.64
N ARG A 184 26.69 -13.23 3.90
CA ARG A 184 28.00 -13.72 4.35
C ARG A 184 28.89 -12.60 4.90
N ASP A 185 29.03 -11.52 4.15
CA ASP A 185 29.85 -10.36 4.44
C ASP A 185 29.44 -9.17 3.57
N GLU A 186 30.06 -8.02 3.81
CA GLU A 186 29.84 -6.79 3.03
C GLU A 186 30.23 -6.97 1.55
N GLU A 187 31.26 -7.74 1.25
CA GLU A 187 31.70 -7.99 -0.12
C GLU A 187 30.63 -8.76 -0.91
N HIS A 188 30.03 -9.77 -0.29
CA HIS A 188 28.93 -10.54 -0.87
C HIS A 188 27.69 -9.67 -1.13
N LEU A 189 27.32 -8.81 -0.17
CA LEU A 189 26.21 -7.86 -0.35
C LEU A 189 26.50 -6.87 -1.49
N PHE A 190 27.72 -6.34 -1.55
CA PHE A 190 28.15 -5.45 -2.62
C PHE A 190 28.12 -6.14 -4.00
N GLN A 191 28.57 -7.39 -4.10
CA GLN A 191 28.50 -8.17 -5.35
C GLN A 191 27.05 -8.42 -5.79
N ILE A 192 26.13 -8.69 -4.86
CA ILE A 192 24.69 -8.79 -5.18
C ILE A 192 24.17 -7.45 -5.70
N ALA A 193 24.51 -6.34 -5.05
CA ALA A 193 24.11 -5.00 -5.49
C ALA A 193 24.61 -4.69 -6.91
N GLN A 194 25.89 -5.00 -7.20
CA GLN A 194 26.47 -4.86 -8.53
C GLN A 194 25.74 -5.72 -9.58
N ARG A 195 25.41 -6.98 -9.27
CA ARG A 195 24.65 -7.85 -10.17
C ARG A 195 23.27 -7.28 -10.51
N ILE A 196 22.56 -6.73 -9.54
CA ILE A 196 21.25 -6.08 -9.75
C ILE A 196 21.38 -4.90 -10.71
N VAL A 197 22.35 -4.03 -10.45
CA VAL A 197 22.54 -2.77 -11.19
C VAL A 197 23.08 -3.03 -12.62
N ASN A 198 23.99 -4.00 -12.77
CA ASN A 198 24.56 -4.37 -14.07
C ASN A 198 23.51 -4.97 -15.02
N LYS A 199 22.53 -5.73 -14.50
CA LYS A 199 21.44 -6.30 -15.32
C LYS A 199 20.59 -5.24 -16.03
N VAL A 200 20.52 -4.02 -15.50
CA VAL A 200 19.81 -2.89 -16.13
C VAL A 200 20.75 -1.93 -16.88
N GLY A 201 21.99 -2.36 -17.17
CA GLY A 201 22.98 -1.57 -17.91
C GLY A 201 23.51 -0.36 -17.14
N ARG A 202 23.42 -0.38 -15.80
CA ARG A 202 23.95 0.67 -14.92
C ARG A 202 25.19 0.15 -14.20
N ARG A 203 25.89 1.03 -13.49
CA ARG A 203 27.10 0.70 -12.72
C ARG A 203 26.99 1.29 -11.31
N VAL A 204 27.49 0.55 -10.32
CA VAL A 204 27.63 1.01 -8.94
C VAL A 204 29.03 0.68 -8.42
N ASP A 205 29.73 1.69 -7.93
CA ASP A 205 31.07 1.59 -7.34
C ASP A 205 31.40 2.86 -6.51
N GLN A 206 32.64 3.00 -6.05
CA GLN A 206 33.06 4.14 -5.23
C GLN A 206 33.00 5.49 -5.96
N THR A 207 33.05 5.50 -7.31
CA THR A 207 32.92 6.72 -8.12
C THR A 207 31.47 7.05 -8.42
N THR A 208 30.61 6.02 -8.52
CA THR A 208 29.17 6.13 -8.72
C THR A 208 28.43 5.37 -7.60
N PRO A 209 28.38 5.95 -6.37
CA PRO A 209 27.94 5.22 -5.18
C PRO A 209 26.42 5.10 -5.03
N LEU A 210 25.64 5.64 -5.98
CA LEU A 210 24.19 5.63 -5.99
C LEU A 210 23.69 4.99 -7.28
N ALA A 211 22.75 4.06 -7.18
CA ALA A 211 22.12 3.46 -8.34
C ALA A 211 20.67 3.08 -8.08
N ASP A 212 19.79 3.43 -9.02
CA ASP A 212 18.45 2.86 -9.12
C ASP A 212 18.40 1.78 -10.20
N ALA A 213 17.66 0.71 -9.95
CA ALA A 213 17.52 -0.42 -10.86
C ALA A 213 16.11 -1.03 -10.78
N ARG A 214 15.84 -1.96 -11.70
CA ARG A 214 14.60 -2.75 -11.71
C ARG A 214 14.95 -4.23 -11.85
N LEU A 215 14.33 -5.06 -11.03
CA LEU A 215 14.43 -6.51 -11.12
C LEU A 215 13.55 -7.06 -12.25
N ALA A 216 13.77 -8.31 -12.63
CA ALA A 216 13.02 -8.95 -13.71
C ALA A 216 11.51 -9.05 -13.45
N ASP A 217 11.09 -9.08 -12.18
CA ASP A 217 9.69 -9.07 -11.74
C ASP A 217 9.05 -7.66 -11.77
N GLY A 218 9.82 -6.62 -12.09
CA GLY A 218 9.39 -5.22 -12.08
C GLY A 218 9.63 -4.48 -10.76
N SER A 219 10.14 -5.16 -9.73
CA SER A 219 10.45 -4.58 -8.42
C SER A 219 11.52 -3.49 -8.55
N ARG A 220 11.33 -2.38 -7.84
CA ARG A 220 12.26 -1.26 -7.87
C ARG A 220 13.34 -1.45 -6.81
N VAL A 221 14.59 -1.19 -7.18
CA VAL A 221 15.74 -1.30 -6.28
C VAL A 221 16.48 0.01 -6.24
N ASN A 222 16.74 0.50 -5.04
CA ASN A 222 17.70 1.58 -4.79
C ASN A 222 18.91 0.99 -4.06
N VAL A 223 20.10 1.35 -4.51
CA VAL A 223 21.38 0.92 -3.95
C VAL A 223 22.20 2.16 -3.58
N ILE A 224 22.78 2.12 -2.38
CA ILE A 224 23.77 3.09 -1.92
C ILE A 224 24.96 2.34 -1.31
N VAL A 225 26.17 2.69 -1.73
CA VAL A 225 27.42 2.05 -1.29
C VAL A 225 28.37 3.06 -0.62
N PRO A 226 29.41 2.59 0.10
CA PRO A 226 30.45 3.47 0.61
C PRO A 226 31.09 4.34 -0.50
N PRO A 227 31.49 5.60 -0.21
CA PRO A 227 31.56 6.20 1.12
C PRO A 227 30.27 6.86 1.63
N LEU A 228 29.17 6.85 0.85
CA LEU A 228 27.93 7.55 1.25
C LEU A 228 27.14 6.78 2.31
N SER A 229 27.13 5.45 2.22
CA SER A 229 26.59 4.61 3.27
C SER A 229 27.69 4.19 4.23
N LEU A 230 27.66 4.73 5.45
CA LEU A 230 28.70 4.55 6.47
C LEU A 230 28.72 3.14 7.09
N ARG A 231 27.65 2.36 6.92
CA ARG A 231 27.48 1.02 7.48
C ARG A 231 27.70 -0.10 6.46
N GLY A 232 28.26 0.22 5.30
CA GLY A 232 28.37 -0.70 4.17
C GLY A 232 27.26 -0.49 3.15
N THR A 233 27.08 -1.44 2.26
CA THR A 233 26.11 -1.40 1.17
C THR A 233 24.70 -1.46 1.74
N ALA A 234 23.82 -0.59 1.27
CA ALA A 234 22.41 -0.63 1.61
C ALA A 234 21.56 -0.77 0.35
N ILE A 235 20.53 -1.61 0.44
CA ILE A 235 19.62 -1.93 -0.65
C ILE A 235 18.19 -1.75 -0.16
N SER A 236 17.40 -0.95 -0.87
CA SER A 236 15.96 -0.83 -0.64
C SER A 236 15.21 -1.37 -1.84
N ILE A 237 14.45 -2.45 -1.65
CA ILE A 237 13.63 -3.07 -2.69
C ILE A 237 12.17 -2.84 -2.35
N ARG A 238 11.45 -2.18 -3.27
CA ARG A 238 9.99 -2.15 -3.24
C ARG A 238 9.48 -3.20 -4.22
N LYS A 239 8.84 -4.24 -3.68
CA LYS A 239 8.35 -5.35 -4.49
C LYS A 239 7.18 -4.92 -5.37
N PHE A 240 7.20 -5.42 -6.59
CA PHE A 240 6.07 -5.29 -7.49
C PHE A 240 4.95 -6.23 -7.03
N SER A 241 3.80 -5.68 -6.61
CA SER A 241 2.69 -6.52 -6.16
C SER A 241 2.01 -7.21 -7.35
N ALA A 242 2.07 -8.54 -7.39
CA ALA A 242 1.47 -9.33 -8.47
C ALA A 242 -0.07 -9.38 -8.43
N LYS A 243 -0.72 -9.07 -7.30
CA LYS A 243 -2.18 -9.19 -7.12
C LYS A 243 -2.86 -7.82 -7.25
N PRO A 244 -3.69 -7.59 -8.28
CA PRO A 244 -4.35 -6.30 -8.46
C PRO A 244 -5.53 -6.13 -7.51
N ILE A 245 -5.44 -5.17 -6.58
CA ILE A 245 -6.51 -4.83 -5.63
C ILE A 245 -7.65 -4.11 -6.37
N THR A 246 -8.90 -4.54 -6.17
CA THR A 246 -10.11 -3.89 -6.72
C THR A 246 -10.80 -3.00 -5.70
N LEU A 247 -11.70 -2.12 -6.15
CA LEU A 247 -12.57 -1.34 -5.26
C LEU A 247 -13.44 -2.23 -4.36
N ASP A 248 -13.93 -3.37 -4.87
CA ASP A 248 -14.69 -4.35 -4.08
C ASP A 248 -13.85 -4.98 -2.97
N MET A 249 -12.60 -5.33 -3.28
CA MET A 249 -11.67 -5.85 -2.27
C MET A 249 -11.40 -4.79 -1.21
N MET A 250 -11.18 -3.53 -1.60
CA MET A 250 -10.98 -2.43 -0.65
C MET A 250 -12.21 -2.24 0.26
N ALA A 251 -13.43 -2.35 -0.27
CA ALA A 251 -14.64 -2.33 0.55
C ALA A 251 -14.70 -3.54 1.50
N GLY A 252 -14.38 -4.74 1.01
CA GLY A 252 -14.31 -5.96 1.83
C GLY A 252 -13.25 -5.91 2.94
N PHE A 253 -12.14 -5.21 2.71
CA PHE A 253 -11.10 -4.96 3.72
C PHE A 253 -11.47 -3.86 4.72
N GLY A 254 -12.58 -3.15 4.50
CA GLY A 254 -12.98 -2.01 5.32
C GLY A 254 -12.15 -0.74 5.07
N SER A 255 -11.49 -0.62 3.91
CA SER A 255 -10.77 0.59 3.49
C SER A 255 -11.70 1.70 2.98
N MET A 256 -12.94 1.35 2.61
CA MET A 256 -14.03 2.26 2.25
C MET A 256 -15.38 1.56 2.46
N SER A 257 -16.50 2.30 2.39
CA SER A 257 -17.83 1.69 2.40
C SER A 257 -18.23 1.12 1.03
N PRO A 258 -19.21 0.19 0.96
CA PRO A 258 -19.76 -0.26 -0.31
C PRO A 258 -20.35 0.88 -1.16
N LYS A 259 -21.00 1.86 -0.53
CA LYS A 259 -21.53 3.05 -1.23
C LYS A 259 -20.40 3.86 -1.89
N MET A 260 -19.30 4.09 -1.18
CA MET A 260 -18.12 4.74 -1.74
C MET A 260 -17.52 3.95 -2.92
N ALA A 261 -17.44 2.63 -2.79
CA ALA A 261 -16.97 1.78 -3.87
C ALA A 261 -17.86 1.92 -5.12
N THR A 262 -19.18 1.86 -4.97
CA THR A 262 -20.13 2.09 -6.08
C THR A 262 -19.95 3.47 -6.72
N ALA A 263 -19.86 4.53 -5.92
CA ALA A 263 -19.65 5.89 -6.41
C ALA A 263 -18.35 6.00 -7.25
N LEU A 264 -17.25 5.42 -6.76
CA LEU A 264 -15.97 5.42 -7.45
C LEU A 264 -15.96 4.55 -8.72
N LYS A 265 -16.68 3.43 -8.73
CA LYS A 265 -16.87 2.63 -9.95
C LYS A 265 -17.55 3.45 -11.04
N ILE A 266 -18.64 4.13 -10.67
CA ILE A 266 -19.40 4.99 -11.58
C ILE A 266 -18.54 6.15 -12.08
N ALA A 267 -17.79 6.81 -11.19
CA ALA A 267 -16.90 7.91 -11.58
C ALA A 267 -15.85 7.46 -12.61
N GLY A 268 -15.21 6.31 -12.39
CA GLY A 268 -14.25 5.74 -13.33
C GLY A 268 -14.87 5.41 -14.69
N ALA A 269 -16.05 4.79 -14.68
CA ALA A 269 -16.80 4.42 -15.90
C ALA A 269 -17.37 5.64 -16.65
N SER A 270 -17.70 6.72 -15.94
CA SER A 270 -18.32 7.93 -16.49
C SER A 270 -17.30 9.01 -16.89
N ARG A 271 -16.04 8.63 -17.08
CA ARG A 271 -14.94 9.52 -17.48
C ARG A 271 -14.75 10.74 -16.56
N PHE A 272 -14.86 10.55 -15.25
CA PHE A 272 -14.55 11.63 -14.31
C PHE A 272 -13.02 11.84 -14.27
N ASN A 273 -12.59 13.09 -14.26
CA ASN A 273 -11.22 13.49 -14.01
C ASN A 273 -10.94 13.39 -12.50
N ILE A 274 -10.15 12.40 -12.10
CA ILE A 274 -9.98 12.05 -10.68
C ILE A 274 -8.55 12.31 -10.22
N VAL A 275 -8.43 13.08 -9.16
CA VAL A 275 -7.19 13.34 -8.44
C VAL A 275 -7.15 12.46 -7.19
N ILE A 276 -6.22 11.51 -7.12
CA ILE A 276 -6.00 10.67 -5.93
C ILE A 276 -4.92 11.31 -5.06
N SER A 277 -5.27 11.70 -3.84
CA SER A 277 -4.35 12.40 -2.94
C SER A 277 -4.05 11.64 -1.65
N GLY A 278 -2.83 11.79 -1.13
CA GLY A 278 -2.41 11.12 0.10
C GLY A 278 -0.92 11.12 0.38
N GLY A 279 -0.55 10.78 1.62
CA GLY A 279 0.83 10.64 2.05
C GLY A 279 1.60 9.51 1.35
N THR A 280 2.91 9.42 1.60
CA THR A 280 3.70 8.25 1.18
C THR A 280 3.15 6.97 1.80
N GLY A 281 3.02 5.90 1.01
CA GLY A 281 2.55 4.59 1.48
C GLY A 281 1.05 4.51 1.84
N SER A 282 0.26 5.55 1.54
CA SER A 282 -1.20 5.56 1.81
C SER A 282 -2.03 4.70 0.85
N GLY A 283 -1.45 4.26 -0.26
CA GLY A 283 -2.13 3.45 -1.28
C GLY A 283 -2.65 4.24 -2.49
N LYS A 284 -2.08 5.41 -2.81
CA LYS A 284 -2.49 6.23 -3.97
C LYS A 284 -2.45 5.45 -5.29
N THR A 285 -1.30 4.88 -5.64
CA THR A 285 -1.15 4.08 -6.88
C THR A 285 -2.09 2.88 -6.87
N THR A 286 -2.32 2.26 -5.71
CA THR A 286 -3.27 1.15 -5.56
C THR A 286 -4.70 1.59 -5.86
N MET A 287 -5.13 2.75 -5.35
CA MET A 287 -6.44 3.33 -5.67
C MET A 287 -6.56 3.67 -7.15
N LEU A 288 -5.53 4.30 -7.73
CA LEU A 288 -5.51 4.62 -9.14
C LEU A 288 -5.64 3.35 -10.01
N ASN A 289 -4.90 2.29 -9.67
CA ASN A 289 -4.95 1.02 -10.38
C ASN A 289 -6.28 0.26 -10.17
N ALA A 290 -6.98 0.51 -9.06
CA ALA A 290 -8.32 -0.03 -8.82
C ALA A 290 -9.38 0.72 -9.62
N LEU A 291 -9.25 2.05 -9.74
CA LEU A 291 -10.11 2.90 -10.58
C LEU A 291 -9.91 2.63 -12.07
N SER A 292 -8.67 2.37 -12.51
CA SER A 292 -8.38 2.10 -13.92
C SER A 292 -9.09 0.87 -14.46
N LYS A 293 -9.49 -0.08 -13.61
CA LYS A 293 -10.35 -1.22 -13.99
C LYS A 293 -11.72 -0.81 -14.52
N MET A 294 -12.17 0.39 -14.19
CA MET A 294 -13.48 0.91 -14.59
C MET A 294 -13.44 1.63 -15.94
N ILE A 295 -12.25 1.77 -16.53
CA ILE A 295 -12.08 2.34 -17.86
C ILE A 295 -12.60 1.34 -18.90
N ASP A 296 -13.41 1.82 -19.84
CA ASP A 296 -13.97 1.00 -20.90
C ASP A 296 -12.86 0.32 -21.73
N PRO A 297 -12.96 -0.98 -22.03
CA PRO A 297 -11.94 -1.71 -22.79
C PRO A 297 -11.67 -1.18 -24.22
N GLY A 298 -12.59 -0.41 -24.79
CA GLY A 298 -12.45 0.23 -26.10
C GLY A 298 -11.60 1.50 -26.09
N GLU A 299 -11.24 2.02 -24.92
CA GLU A 299 -10.47 3.26 -24.78
C GLU A 299 -8.96 3.04 -24.96
N ARG A 300 -8.30 3.98 -25.66
CA ARG A 300 -6.84 4.10 -25.66
C ARG A 300 -6.38 4.80 -24.40
N VAL A 301 -5.67 4.07 -23.55
CA VAL A 301 -5.12 4.62 -22.31
C VAL A 301 -3.61 4.75 -22.39
N ILE A 302 -3.09 5.94 -22.09
CA ILE A 302 -1.65 6.17 -21.95
C ILE A 302 -1.34 6.41 -20.48
N THR A 303 -0.46 5.59 -19.91
CA THR A 303 0.05 5.82 -18.54
C THR A 303 1.44 6.41 -18.62
N ILE A 304 1.75 7.41 -17.80
CA ILE A 304 3.07 8.02 -17.70
C ILE A 304 3.50 7.99 -16.23
N GLU A 305 4.65 7.39 -15.96
CA GLU A 305 5.14 7.19 -14.60
C GLU A 305 6.66 7.41 -14.54
N ASP A 306 7.18 7.84 -13.38
CA ASP A 306 8.63 7.87 -13.15
C ASP A 306 9.23 6.46 -13.24
N ALA A 307 8.47 5.48 -12.75
CA ALA A 307 8.73 4.08 -13.00
C ALA A 307 7.37 3.37 -13.10
N ALA A 308 7.16 2.54 -14.12
CA ALA A 308 5.87 1.87 -14.33
C ALA A 308 5.43 1.00 -13.12
N GLU A 309 4.43 1.44 -12.35
CA GLU A 309 3.76 0.66 -11.30
C GLU A 309 2.38 0.18 -11.78
N LEU A 310 1.76 0.87 -12.73
CA LEU A 310 0.39 0.59 -13.15
C LEU A 310 0.30 -0.67 -14.01
N ARG A 311 -0.84 -1.36 -13.89
CA ARG A 311 -1.19 -2.59 -14.62
C ARG A 311 -2.64 -2.51 -15.05
N LEU A 312 -2.85 -1.88 -16.19
CA LEU A 312 -4.16 -1.76 -16.78
C LEU A 312 -4.55 -3.06 -17.48
N GLN A 313 -5.85 -3.35 -17.49
CA GLN A 313 -6.44 -4.53 -18.12
C GLN A 313 -6.96 -4.21 -19.52
N GLN A 314 -7.00 -2.92 -19.87
CA GLN A 314 -7.46 -2.43 -21.16
C GLN A 314 -6.54 -2.95 -22.26
N PRO A 315 -7.10 -3.55 -23.34
CA PRO A 315 -6.32 -4.05 -24.46
C PRO A 315 -5.47 -2.97 -25.14
N HIS A 316 -5.98 -1.74 -25.21
CA HIS A 316 -5.34 -0.64 -25.90
C HIS A 316 -4.60 0.30 -24.93
N TRP A 317 -3.72 -0.30 -24.12
CA TRP A 317 -2.90 0.40 -23.14
C TRP A 317 -1.47 0.60 -23.64
N LEU A 318 -0.96 1.82 -23.51
CA LEU A 318 0.44 2.17 -23.76
C LEU A 318 1.10 2.72 -22.49
N PRO A 319 2.01 1.97 -21.85
CA PRO A 319 2.80 2.48 -20.74
C PRO A 319 4.02 3.27 -21.23
N LEU A 320 4.22 4.45 -20.67
CA LEU A 320 5.38 5.31 -20.86
C LEU A 320 6.08 5.51 -19.50
N GLU A 321 7.40 5.53 -19.53
CA GLU A 321 8.25 5.70 -18.35
C GLU A 321 9.23 6.84 -18.60
N THR A 322 9.50 7.65 -17.57
CA THR A 322 10.52 8.70 -17.67
C THR A 322 11.90 8.09 -17.83
N ARG A 323 12.86 8.92 -18.27
CA ARG A 323 14.26 8.54 -18.31
C ARG A 323 15.05 9.57 -17.53
N PRO A 324 15.75 9.20 -16.44
CA PRO A 324 16.64 10.14 -15.77
C PRO A 324 17.81 10.53 -16.69
N ALA A 325 18.46 11.65 -16.38
CA ALA A 325 19.69 12.03 -17.05
C ALA A 325 20.78 10.94 -16.90
N ASN A 326 21.67 10.85 -17.88
CA ASN A 326 22.90 10.08 -17.74
C ASN A 326 23.84 10.75 -16.71
N LEU A 327 24.98 10.11 -16.42
CA LEU A 327 25.98 10.63 -15.47
C LEU A 327 26.52 12.03 -15.84
N GLU A 328 26.42 12.42 -17.11
CA GLU A 328 26.83 13.72 -17.64
C GLU A 328 25.72 14.78 -17.57
N GLY A 329 24.55 14.43 -17.01
CA GLY A 329 23.39 15.32 -16.91
C GLY A 329 22.54 15.41 -18.19
N ASN A 330 22.85 14.61 -19.22
CA ASN A 330 22.22 14.68 -20.53
C ASN A 330 21.13 13.61 -20.73
N GLY A 331 20.19 13.90 -21.63
CA GLY A 331 19.22 12.91 -22.12
C GLY A 331 18.06 12.58 -21.18
N ALA A 332 17.80 13.40 -20.16
CA ALA A 332 16.59 13.28 -19.35
C ALA A 332 15.33 13.41 -20.22
N ILE A 333 14.34 12.55 -19.95
CA ILE A 333 12.97 12.65 -20.48
C ILE A 333 12.05 12.70 -19.28
N THR A 334 11.43 13.86 -19.06
CA THR A 334 10.60 14.14 -17.88
C THR A 334 9.15 13.69 -18.09
N ILE A 335 8.35 13.64 -17.01
CA ILE A 335 6.90 13.39 -17.11
C ILE A 335 6.26 14.42 -18.05
N ARG A 336 6.67 15.69 -17.95
CA ARG A 336 6.18 16.78 -18.78
C ARG A 336 6.41 16.51 -20.27
N ASP A 337 7.61 16.08 -20.65
CA ASP A 337 7.94 15.75 -22.04
C ASP A 337 7.02 14.64 -22.58
N LEU A 338 6.77 13.64 -21.75
CA LEU A 338 5.89 12.52 -22.10
C LEU A 338 4.42 12.94 -22.19
N VAL A 339 3.93 13.84 -21.33
CA VAL A 339 2.55 14.36 -21.39
C VAL A 339 2.35 15.13 -22.70
N VAL A 340 3.24 16.06 -23.01
CA VAL A 340 3.18 16.86 -24.24
C VAL A 340 3.25 15.97 -25.48
N ASN A 341 4.05 14.91 -25.44
CA ASN A 341 4.10 13.93 -26.52
C ASN A 341 2.81 13.10 -26.61
N ALA A 342 2.28 12.63 -25.48
CA ALA A 342 1.09 11.80 -25.40
C ALA A 342 -0.14 12.45 -26.02
N LEU A 343 -0.29 13.78 -25.92
CA LEU A 343 -1.37 14.54 -26.58
C LEU A 343 -1.39 14.35 -28.12
N ARG A 344 -0.27 13.96 -28.74
CA ARG A 344 -0.20 13.67 -30.19
C ARG A 344 -0.47 12.21 -30.54
N MET A 345 -0.64 11.36 -29.53
CA MET A 345 -0.81 9.92 -29.68
C MET A 345 -2.28 9.48 -29.70
N ARG A 346 -3.21 10.45 -29.83
CA ARG A 346 -4.66 10.28 -29.81
C ARG A 346 -5.16 9.41 -28.63
N PRO A 347 -4.79 9.72 -27.37
CA PRO A 347 -5.33 9.00 -26.23
C PRO A 347 -6.83 9.32 -26.04
N ASP A 348 -7.59 8.38 -25.50
CA ASP A 348 -8.88 8.69 -24.87
C ASP A 348 -8.64 9.20 -23.43
N ARG A 349 -7.67 8.61 -22.73
CA ARG A 349 -7.28 8.99 -21.36
C ARG A 349 -5.77 9.05 -21.19
N ILE A 350 -5.32 10.03 -20.41
CA ILE A 350 -3.96 10.12 -19.91
C ILE A 350 -3.99 9.88 -18.40
N ILE A 351 -3.12 9.00 -17.92
CA ILE A 351 -3.00 8.69 -16.50
C ILE A 351 -1.58 9.00 -16.05
N LEU A 352 -1.45 9.88 -15.07
CA LEU A 352 -0.16 10.20 -14.46
C LEU A 352 0.02 9.45 -13.15
N GLY A 353 1.10 8.68 -13.05
CA GLY A 353 1.43 7.95 -11.83
C GLY A 353 1.52 8.86 -10.62
N GLU A 354 2.23 9.99 -10.73
CA GLU A 354 2.30 11.03 -9.69
C GLU A 354 2.66 12.38 -10.33
N ILE A 355 2.01 13.45 -9.88
CA ILE A 355 2.37 14.83 -10.21
C ILE A 355 3.24 15.39 -9.09
N ARG A 356 4.38 15.96 -9.47
CA ARG A 356 5.42 16.53 -8.62
C ARG A 356 5.81 17.96 -9.00
N GLY A 357 5.48 18.43 -10.20
CA GLY A 357 5.90 19.74 -10.70
C GLY A 357 5.07 20.30 -11.85
N SER A 358 5.75 20.94 -12.78
CA SER A 358 5.14 21.76 -13.84
C SER A 358 4.27 20.97 -14.84
N GLU A 359 4.43 19.66 -14.92
CA GLU A 359 3.54 18.76 -15.68
C GLU A 359 2.08 18.84 -15.22
N CYS A 360 1.81 19.37 -14.02
CA CYS A 360 0.44 19.65 -13.55
C CYS A 360 -0.33 20.53 -14.53
N PHE A 361 0.32 21.53 -15.13
CA PHE A 361 -0.33 22.43 -16.07
C PHE A 361 -0.76 21.70 -17.35
N ASP A 362 0.15 20.90 -17.91
CA ASP A 362 -0.10 20.12 -19.13
C ASP A 362 -1.17 19.04 -18.88
N MET A 363 -1.21 18.46 -17.67
CA MET A 363 -2.25 17.52 -17.27
C MET A 363 -3.64 18.17 -17.18
N LEU A 364 -3.74 19.35 -16.55
CA LEU A 364 -4.99 20.10 -16.50
C LEU A 364 -5.45 20.52 -17.90
N ALA A 365 -4.51 20.91 -18.77
CA ALA A 365 -4.83 21.16 -20.17
C ALA A 365 -5.37 19.91 -20.86
N ALA A 366 -4.78 18.73 -20.65
CA ALA A 366 -5.27 17.47 -21.19
C ALA A 366 -6.71 17.17 -20.74
N MET A 367 -6.99 17.30 -19.43
CA MET A 367 -8.30 17.12 -18.82
C MET A 367 -9.37 18.02 -19.44
N ASN A 368 -9.02 19.26 -19.83
CA ASN A 368 -9.93 20.19 -20.48
C ASN A 368 -10.04 20.03 -22.01
N THR A 369 -9.11 19.32 -22.66
CA THR A 369 -8.99 19.27 -24.13
C THR A 369 -9.33 17.92 -24.72
N GLY A 370 -10.44 17.33 -24.27
CA GLY A 370 -11.01 16.12 -24.88
C GLY A 370 -10.39 14.80 -24.42
N HIS A 371 -9.59 14.81 -23.35
CA HIS A 371 -9.05 13.62 -22.69
C HIS A 371 -9.72 13.40 -21.34
N ASP A 372 -11.06 13.45 -21.33
CA ASP A 372 -11.87 13.22 -20.12
C ASP A 372 -11.64 11.83 -19.53
N GLY A 373 -11.79 11.73 -18.22
CA GLY A 373 -11.55 10.48 -17.50
C GLY A 373 -10.10 10.27 -17.11
N SER A 374 -9.27 11.29 -17.31
CA SER A 374 -7.86 11.30 -16.96
C SER A 374 -7.68 11.29 -15.44
N MET A 375 -6.63 10.62 -14.96
CA MET A 375 -6.41 10.43 -13.52
C MET A 375 -4.97 10.72 -13.16
N CYS A 376 -4.75 11.21 -11.94
CA CYS A 376 -3.40 11.39 -11.44
C CYS A 376 -3.34 11.14 -9.93
N THR A 377 -2.12 10.89 -9.43
CA THR A 377 -1.88 10.96 -7.98
C THR A 377 -1.07 12.18 -7.59
N LEU A 378 -1.27 12.67 -6.36
CA LEU A 378 -0.45 13.74 -5.80
C LEU A 378 -0.29 13.59 -4.28
N HIS A 379 0.82 14.07 -3.74
CA HIS A 379 1.05 14.04 -2.30
C HIS A 379 0.34 15.20 -1.57
N SER A 380 -0.63 14.91 -0.71
CA SER A 380 -1.22 15.88 0.21
C SER A 380 -1.88 15.22 1.43
N ASN A 381 -2.17 16.00 2.47
CA ASN A 381 -2.82 15.52 3.68
C ASN A 381 -4.33 15.80 3.72
N SER A 382 -4.86 16.56 2.75
CA SER A 382 -6.29 16.86 2.63
C SER A 382 -6.68 17.28 1.21
N PRO A 383 -7.96 17.12 0.82
CA PRO A 383 -8.44 17.60 -0.49
C PRO A 383 -8.18 19.09 -0.76
N ARG A 384 -8.29 19.93 0.28
CA ARG A 384 -7.99 21.37 0.16
C ARG A 384 -6.50 21.64 -0.08
N GLU A 385 -5.61 20.90 0.60
CA GLU A 385 -4.17 20.97 0.37
C GLU A 385 -3.81 20.45 -1.03
N ALA A 386 -4.51 19.44 -1.54
CA ALA A 386 -4.32 18.94 -2.90
C ALA A 386 -4.50 20.05 -3.94
N LEU A 387 -5.60 20.81 -3.86
CA LEU A 387 -5.85 21.96 -4.73
C LEU A 387 -4.75 23.02 -4.63
N ALA A 388 -4.40 23.42 -3.41
CA ALA A 388 -3.34 24.42 -3.19
C ALA A 388 -1.97 23.96 -3.73
N ARG A 389 -1.68 22.65 -3.66
CA ARG A 389 -0.46 22.09 -4.25
C ARG A 389 -0.48 22.11 -5.77
N MET A 390 -1.61 21.80 -6.39
CA MET A 390 -1.76 21.91 -7.84
C MET A 390 -1.55 23.36 -8.30
N GLU A 391 -2.11 24.35 -7.58
CA GLU A 391 -1.84 25.78 -7.85
C GLU A 391 -0.33 26.07 -7.82
N ASN A 392 0.36 25.65 -6.75
CA ASN A 392 1.80 25.87 -6.60
C ASN A 392 2.62 25.16 -7.69
N MET A 393 2.26 23.93 -8.05
CA MET A 393 2.94 23.15 -9.10
C MET A 393 2.84 23.80 -10.47
N VAL A 394 1.67 24.36 -10.80
CA VAL A 394 1.49 25.14 -12.04
C VAL A 394 2.34 26.42 -12.00
N MET A 395 2.42 27.09 -10.85
CA MET A 395 3.26 28.28 -10.66
C MET A 395 4.78 28.00 -10.74
N MET A 396 5.21 26.74 -10.61
CA MET A 396 6.61 26.33 -10.84
C MET A 396 6.95 26.21 -12.33
N SER A 397 5.96 26.27 -13.22
CA SER A 397 6.24 26.34 -14.66
C SER A 397 6.80 27.71 -15.06
N ASP A 398 7.56 27.77 -16.15
CA ASP A 398 8.07 29.03 -16.70
C ASP A 398 6.97 29.96 -17.25
N ILE A 399 5.72 29.49 -17.26
CA ILE A 399 4.57 30.22 -17.78
C ILE A 399 3.98 31.08 -16.65
N LYS A 400 4.03 32.40 -16.83
CA LYS A 400 3.41 33.36 -15.90
C LYS A 400 1.90 33.40 -16.12
N VAL A 401 1.17 32.48 -15.49
CA VAL A 401 -0.29 32.47 -15.46
C VAL A 401 -0.78 33.14 -14.16
N PRO A 402 -1.74 34.09 -14.22
CA PRO A 402 -2.35 34.64 -13.01
C PRO A 402 -2.99 33.54 -12.15
N LYS A 403 -2.85 33.65 -10.82
CA LYS A 403 -3.38 32.64 -9.88
C LYS A 403 -4.85 32.31 -10.14
N GLU A 404 -5.70 33.32 -10.35
CA GLU A 404 -7.13 33.12 -10.59
C GLU A 404 -7.41 32.25 -11.83
N ALA A 405 -6.62 32.40 -12.89
CA ALA A 405 -6.76 31.59 -14.10
C ALA A 405 -6.32 30.13 -13.84
N ILE A 406 -5.29 29.91 -13.01
CA ILE A 406 -4.89 28.57 -12.58
C ILE A 406 -6.00 27.93 -11.75
N SER A 407 -6.54 28.65 -10.75
CA SER A 407 -7.62 28.14 -9.90
C SER A 407 -8.87 27.80 -10.72
N ARG A 408 -9.20 28.61 -11.74
CA ARG A 408 -10.29 28.34 -12.68
C ARG A 408 -10.02 27.09 -13.51
N GLN A 409 -8.82 26.96 -14.05
CA GLN A 409 -8.44 25.77 -14.81
C GLN A 409 -8.54 24.50 -13.96
N ILE A 410 -8.10 24.53 -12.69
CA ILE A 410 -8.24 23.40 -11.76
C ILE A 410 -9.72 23.10 -11.51
N ALA A 411 -10.54 24.12 -11.24
CA ALA A 411 -11.95 23.98 -10.95
C ALA A 411 -12.75 23.40 -12.13
N ASP A 412 -12.39 23.75 -13.35
CA ASP A 412 -13.04 23.26 -14.57
C ASP A 412 -12.56 21.85 -14.97
N SER A 413 -11.32 21.50 -14.64
CA SER A 413 -10.71 20.22 -15.04
C SER A 413 -11.00 19.05 -14.10
N VAL A 414 -10.99 19.29 -12.79
CA VAL A 414 -11.04 18.21 -11.79
C VAL A 414 -12.47 17.96 -11.38
N ASP A 415 -12.97 16.73 -11.52
CA ASP A 415 -14.31 16.37 -11.05
C ASP A 415 -14.28 15.94 -9.58
N LEU A 416 -13.35 15.03 -9.24
CA LEU A 416 -13.26 14.43 -7.90
C LEU A 416 -11.84 14.41 -7.36
N ILE A 417 -11.73 14.60 -6.04
CA ILE A 417 -10.54 14.35 -5.23
C ILE A 417 -10.82 13.19 -4.29
N VAL A 418 -10.03 12.12 -4.39
CA VAL A 418 -10.10 10.95 -3.52
C VAL A 418 -8.93 10.98 -2.55
N GLN A 419 -9.19 11.26 -1.27
CA GLN A 419 -8.17 11.30 -0.24
C GLN A 419 -7.97 9.92 0.38
N VAL A 420 -6.75 9.38 0.30
CA VAL A 420 -6.33 8.14 0.95
C VAL A 420 -5.29 8.41 2.04
N LYS A 421 -5.39 7.72 3.17
CA LYS A 421 -4.45 7.82 4.30
C LYS A 421 -4.07 6.43 4.82
N ARG A 422 -2.80 6.28 5.20
CA ARG A 422 -2.34 5.22 6.13
C ARG A 422 -2.53 5.76 7.54
N LEU A 423 -3.39 5.14 8.33
CA LEU A 423 -3.64 5.54 9.70
C LEU A 423 -2.60 4.93 10.65
N ARG A 424 -2.61 5.35 11.92
CA ARG A 424 -1.62 4.92 12.92
C ARG A 424 -1.63 3.42 13.23
N ASP A 425 -2.76 2.75 12.99
CA ASP A 425 -2.90 1.30 13.13
C ASP A 425 -2.37 0.52 11.91
N GLY A 426 -1.80 1.22 10.93
CA GLY A 426 -1.32 0.65 9.67
C GLY A 426 -2.40 0.45 8.61
N SER A 427 -3.69 0.63 8.96
CA SER A 427 -4.79 0.50 8.00
C SER A 427 -4.74 1.60 6.96
N ARG A 428 -5.03 1.25 5.70
CA ARG A 428 -5.18 2.20 4.60
C ARG A 428 -6.67 2.45 4.38
N ARG A 429 -7.11 3.71 4.43
CA ARG A 429 -8.51 4.11 4.29
C ARG A 429 -8.67 5.28 3.33
N VAL A 430 -9.78 5.29 2.59
CA VAL A 430 -10.27 6.48 1.88
C VAL A 430 -10.94 7.39 2.91
N THR A 431 -10.35 8.53 3.23
CA THR A 431 -10.90 9.42 4.27
C THR A 431 -11.90 10.42 3.74
N ASN A 432 -11.78 10.83 2.48
CA ASN A 432 -12.66 11.82 1.88
C ASN A 432 -12.85 11.48 0.39
N ILE A 433 -14.06 11.64 -0.11
CA ILE A 433 -14.32 11.79 -1.55
C ILE A 433 -15.01 13.14 -1.69
N THR A 434 -14.33 14.05 -2.39
CA THR A 434 -14.72 15.45 -2.49
C THR A 434 -14.87 15.80 -3.96
N GLU A 435 -16.01 16.34 -4.35
CA GLU A 435 -16.19 16.89 -5.70
C GLU A 435 -15.79 18.37 -5.75
N VAL A 436 -15.28 18.79 -6.90
CA VAL A 436 -14.97 20.19 -7.18
C VAL A 436 -16.14 20.74 -7.99
N ILE A 437 -16.74 21.84 -7.50
CA ILE A 437 -18.00 22.36 -8.05
C ILE A 437 -17.76 23.52 -9.01
N GLY A 438 -16.68 24.27 -8.81
CA GLY A 438 -16.38 25.49 -9.54
C GLY A 438 -15.65 26.50 -8.66
N MET A 439 -15.95 27.78 -8.86
CA MET A 439 -15.33 28.87 -8.11
C MET A 439 -16.36 29.87 -7.56
N GLU A 440 -16.05 30.43 -6.39
CA GLU A 440 -16.69 31.62 -5.84
C GLU A 440 -15.62 32.70 -5.66
N GLY A 441 -15.64 33.71 -6.53
CA GLY A 441 -14.54 34.68 -6.62
C GLY A 441 -13.20 33.97 -6.93
N PRO A 442 -12.15 34.17 -6.13
CA PRO A 442 -10.85 33.52 -6.33
C PRO A 442 -10.72 32.15 -5.65
N VAL A 443 -11.78 31.62 -5.02
CA VAL A 443 -11.72 30.39 -4.23
C VAL A 443 -12.38 29.24 -4.96
N ILE A 444 -11.68 28.11 -5.06
CA ILE A 444 -12.25 26.85 -5.58
C ILE A 444 -13.23 26.29 -4.54
N VAL A 445 -14.47 26.06 -4.97
CA VAL A 445 -15.55 25.52 -4.14
C VAL A 445 -15.59 24.00 -4.30
N THR A 446 -15.74 23.32 -3.18
CA THR A 446 -15.77 21.84 -3.12
C THR A 446 -16.92 21.37 -2.25
N GLN A 447 -17.45 20.19 -2.55
CA GLN A 447 -18.46 19.51 -1.75
C GLN A 447 -17.95 18.13 -1.36
N GLU A 448 -18.00 17.83 -0.07
CA GLU A 448 -17.64 16.51 0.44
C GLU A 448 -18.83 15.56 0.24
N LEU A 449 -18.63 14.49 -0.52
CA LEU A 449 -19.66 13.46 -0.74
C LEU A 449 -19.59 12.38 0.33
N PHE A 450 -18.36 12.01 0.72
CA PHE A 450 -18.11 11.00 1.73
C PHE A 450 -16.98 11.40 2.66
N LYS A 451 -17.10 11.01 3.94
CA LYS A 451 -16.10 11.26 4.98
C LYS A 451 -15.93 10.03 5.87
N PHE A 452 -14.69 9.73 6.23
CA PHE A 452 -14.38 8.83 7.33
C PHE A 452 -14.32 9.62 8.65
N GLU A 453 -15.13 9.22 9.62
CA GLU A 453 -15.12 9.77 10.97
C GLU A 453 -14.49 8.79 11.93
N TYR A 454 -13.45 9.25 12.63
CA TYR A 454 -12.88 8.52 13.75
C TYR A 454 -13.88 8.53 14.91
N LEU A 455 -14.18 7.35 15.44
CA LEU A 455 -15.05 7.20 16.61
C LEU A 455 -14.22 6.88 17.85
N ASP A 456 -13.38 5.85 17.76
CA ASP A 456 -12.60 5.37 18.91
C ASP A 456 -11.38 4.52 18.48
N GLU A 457 -10.64 4.02 19.46
CA GLU A 457 -9.53 3.09 19.29
C GLU A 457 -9.69 1.92 20.26
N SER A 458 -9.65 0.69 19.71
CA SER A 458 -9.67 -0.53 20.54
C SER A 458 -8.42 -0.64 21.43
N ALA A 459 -8.47 -1.47 22.46
CA ALA A 459 -7.34 -1.73 23.36
C ALA A 459 -6.06 -2.16 22.61
N ASP A 460 -6.19 -2.87 21.49
CA ASP A 460 -5.07 -3.33 20.64
C ASP A 460 -4.54 -2.23 19.68
N GLY A 461 -5.02 -0.99 19.79
CA GLY A 461 -4.60 0.14 18.96
C GLY A 461 -5.24 0.20 17.57
N LYS A 462 -6.24 -0.66 17.28
CA LYS A 462 -7.01 -0.61 16.02
C LYS A 462 -7.99 0.56 16.02
N ILE A 463 -8.02 1.31 14.94
CA ILE A 463 -8.91 2.47 14.80
C ILE A 463 -10.32 2.01 14.43
N ILE A 464 -11.29 2.49 15.19
CA ILE A 464 -12.71 2.33 14.97
C ILE A 464 -13.24 3.64 14.42
N GLY A 465 -13.94 3.56 13.28
CA GLY A 465 -14.56 4.72 12.67
C GLY A 465 -15.60 4.29 11.65
N GLU A 466 -16.36 5.26 11.18
CA GLU A 466 -17.45 5.04 10.25
C GLU A 466 -17.30 5.89 8.99
N TYR A 467 -17.88 5.39 7.89
CA TYR A 467 -17.94 6.12 6.64
C TYR A 467 -19.31 6.76 6.51
N ARG A 468 -19.36 8.09 6.54
CA ARG A 468 -20.59 8.87 6.35
C ARG A 468 -20.69 9.34 4.91
N ALA A 469 -21.85 9.11 4.31
CA ALA A 469 -22.29 9.87 3.14
C ALA A 469 -22.88 11.20 3.65
N MET A 470 -22.58 12.30 2.97
CA MET A 470 -23.04 13.62 3.40
C MET A 470 -24.50 13.90 3.04
N GLY A 471 -25.16 13.00 2.30
CA GLY A 471 -26.57 13.13 1.94
C GLY A 471 -26.82 14.24 0.91
N LEU A 472 -25.81 14.61 0.14
CA LEU A 472 -25.85 15.72 -0.81
C LEU A 472 -26.03 15.19 -2.22
N ARG A 473 -26.83 15.91 -3.04
CA ARG A 473 -26.92 15.66 -4.47
C ARG A 473 -25.59 16.07 -5.12
N PRO A 474 -24.88 15.17 -5.82
CA PRO A 474 -23.63 15.53 -6.48
C PRO A 474 -23.84 16.52 -7.62
N TYR A 475 -22.96 17.51 -7.77
CA TYR A 475 -22.91 18.38 -8.94
C TYR A 475 -22.43 17.63 -10.19
N THR A 476 -21.57 16.64 -9.99
CA THR A 476 -21.06 15.74 -11.04
C THR A 476 -22.10 14.74 -11.57
N LEU A 477 -23.35 14.78 -11.05
CA LEU A 477 -24.42 13.86 -11.43
C LEU A 477 -24.79 13.93 -12.93
N ASP A 478 -24.76 15.13 -13.52
CA ASP A 478 -25.08 15.31 -14.95
C ASP A 478 -24.07 14.58 -15.84
N LYS A 479 -22.81 14.49 -15.40
CA LYS A 479 -21.78 13.70 -16.10
C LYS A 479 -22.07 12.21 -15.99
N ALA A 480 -22.40 11.70 -14.80
CA ALA A 480 -22.83 10.30 -14.63
C ALA A 480 -24.08 9.96 -15.48
N LYS A 481 -25.01 10.91 -15.62
CA LYS A 481 -26.21 10.76 -16.46
C LYS A 481 -25.91 10.52 -17.92
N GLN A 482 -24.88 11.16 -18.48
CA GLN A 482 -24.48 10.98 -19.88
C GLN A 482 -24.05 9.52 -20.17
N PHE A 483 -23.65 8.78 -19.14
CA PHE A 483 -23.27 7.37 -19.22
C PHE A 483 -24.35 6.42 -18.67
N GLY A 484 -25.53 6.94 -18.30
CA GLY A 484 -26.65 6.14 -17.78
C GLY A 484 -26.49 5.66 -16.33
N PHE A 485 -25.64 6.32 -15.53
CA PHE A 485 -25.36 5.95 -14.14
C PHE A 485 -25.86 6.97 -13.11
N ASP A 486 -26.74 7.90 -13.49
CA ASP A 486 -27.24 8.96 -12.59
C ASP A 486 -27.93 8.41 -11.35
N GLN A 487 -28.92 7.53 -11.52
CA GLN A 487 -29.67 6.98 -10.39
C GLN A 487 -28.79 6.23 -9.37
N PRO A 488 -27.95 5.25 -9.76
CA PRO A 488 -27.09 4.56 -8.80
C PRO A 488 -26.00 5.45 -8.20
N PHE A 489 -25.56 6.49 -8.92
CA PHE A 489 -24.60 7.46 -8.37
C PHE A 489 -25.25 8.32 -7.28
N LEU A 490 -26.46 8.83 -7.55
CA LEU A 490 -27.22 9.59 -6.58
C LEU A 490 -27.52 8.76 -5.33
N GLU A 491 -28.03 7.53 -5.49
CA GLU A 491 -28.32 6.61 -4.37
C GLU A 491 -27.09 6.26 -3.52
N SER A 492 -25.90 6.28 -4.12
CA SER A 492 -24.67 6.05 -3.37
C SER A 492 -24.28 7.25 -2.48
N CYS A 493 -24.62 8.47 -2.89
CA CYS A 493 -24.27 9.72 -2.20
C CYS A 493 -25.31 10.19 -1.18
N LEU A 494 -26.55 9.70 -1.30
CA LEU A 494 -27.63 9.82 -0.32
C LEU A 494 -27.53 8.73 0.75
#